data_AF-A0A9X1V4P7-F1
#
_entry.id   AF-A0A9X1V4P7-F1
#
_cell.length_a   1.000
_cell.length_b   1.000
_cell.length_c   1.000
_cell.angle_alpha   90.00
_cell.angle_beta   90.00
_cell.angle_gamma   90.00
#
_symmetry.space_group_name_H-M   'P 1'
#
loop_
_entity.id
_entity.type
_entity.pdbx_description
1 polymer ?
#
loop_
_entity_poly.entity_id
_entity_poly.type
_entity_poly.pdbx_seq_one_letter_code
_entity_poly.pdbx_strand_id
1 'polypeptide(L)'
;MKKLLKILLVSGILFIIIIAIMFFHDLGSNEENLELYSHNPKNFNFKKPIEYLDYHQLDSLKRLKIETAKIEVIGSGYSGYDFYMWHRPIEKGEIYIKAFELTENSPISLEKLSSRTNNKIETTGKNFKLYHGFTVIDEGTFEEYYPVRFELWFKQDKTNQEKKLTEKKYLIDGWDR
;
A
#
# COMPACT_ATOMS: atom_id res chain seq x y z
N MET A 1 -39.48 -30.13 -43.17
CA MET A 1 -38.67 -28.89 -43.24
C MET A 1 -38.97 -27.88 -42.13
N LYS A 2 -40.21 -27.41 -41.92
CA LYS A 2 -40.53 -26.35 -40.93
C LYS A 2 -40.13 -26.68 -39.47
N LYS A 3 -40.20 -27.95 -39.04
CA LYS A 3 -39.76 -28.39 -37.69
C LYS A 3 -38.23 -28.36 -37.53
N LEU A 4 -37.50 -28.84 -38.53
CA LEU A 4 -36.03 -28.82 -38.55
C LEU A 4 -35.49 -27.38 -38.55
N LEU A 5 -36.12 -26.48 -39.31
CA LEU A 5 -35.74 -25.06 -39.33
C LEU A 5 -35.94 -24.38 -37.98
N LYS A 6 -37.01 -24.71 -37.24
CA LYS A 6 -37.25 -24.19 -35.88
C LYS A 6 -36.22 -24.69 -34.87
N ILE A 7 -35.81 -25.96 -34.97
CA ILE A 7 -34.79 -26.53 -34.08
C ILE A 7 -33.43 -25.86 -34.29
N LEU A 8 -33.03 -25.63 -35.55
CA LEU A 8 -31.80 -24.90 -35.89
C LEU A 8 -31.82 -23.45 -35.42
N LEU A 9 -32.97 -22.78 -35.50
CA LEU A 9 -33.13 -21.41 -35.02
C LEU A 9 -32.99 -21.32 -33.49
N VAL A 10 -33.60 -22.26 -32.76
CA VAL A 10 -33.50 -22.32 -31.30
C VAL A 10 -32.08 -22.67 -30.86
N SER A 11 -31.40 -23.61 -31.53
CA SER A 11 -30.02 -23.96 -31.18
C SER A 11 -29.03 -22.83 -31.48
N GLY A 12 -29.26 -22.08 -32.57
CA GLY A 12 -28.45 -20.91 -32.91
C GLY A 12 -28.57 -19.79 -31.87
N ILE A 13 -29.78 -19.52 -31.38
CA ILE A 13 -30.01 -18.53 -30.31
C ILE A 13 -29.33 -18.97 -29.01
N LEU A 14 -29.42 -20.25 -28.65
CA LEU A 14 -28.78 -20.79 -27.45
C LEU A 14 -27.25 -20.63 -27.51
N PHE A 15 -26.67 -20.85 -28.68
CA PHE A 15 -25.23 -20.72 -28.90
C PHE A 15 -24.75 -19.26 -28.78
N ILE A 16 -25.53 -18.30 -29.28
CA ILE A 16 -25.23 -16.86 -29.14
C ILE A 16 -25.31 -16.43 -27.67
N ILE A 17 -26.28 -16.95 -26.90
CA ILE A 17 -26.40 -16.67 -25.46
C ILE A 17 -25.18 -17.20 -24.70
N ILE A 18 -24.70 -18.41 -25.02
CA ILE A 18 -23.50 -18.98 -24.39
C ILE A 18 -22.27 -18.13 -24.69
N ILE A 19 -22.08 -17.70 -25.95
CA ILE A 19 -20.98 -16.80 -26.33
C ILE A 19 -21.09 -15.47 -25.59
N ALA A 20 -22.29 -14.89 -25.47
CA ALA A 20 -22.51 -13.67 -24.72
C ALA A 20 -22.14 -13.84 -23.24
N ILE A 21 -22.57 -14.92 -22.59
CA ILE A 21 -22.20 -15.22 -21.19
C ILE A 21 -20.67 -15.34 -21.04
N MET A 22 -19.99 -16.01 -21.96
CA MET A 22 -18.53 -16.12 -21.93
C MET A 22 -17.84 -14.76 -22.12
N PHE A 23 -18.35 -13.91 -23.03
CA PHE A 23 -17.83 -12.55 -23.23
C PHE A 23 -18.07 -11.64 -22.03
N PHE A 24 -19.23 -11.73 -21.37
CA PHE A 24 -19.54 -10.96 -20.17
C PHE A 24 -18.81 -11.49 -18.92
N HIS A 25 -18.49 -12.77 -18.86
CA HIS A 25 -17.64 -13.33 -17.81
C HIS A 25 -16.20 -12.79 -17.87
N ASP A 26 -15.68 -12.53 -19.08
CA ASP A 26 -14.33 -11.95 -19.27
C ASP A 26 -14.33 -10.42 -19.04
N LEU A 27 -15.43 -9.74 -19.41
CA LEU A 27 -15.62 -8.30 -19.19
C LEU A 27 -16.03 -7.92 -17.75
N GLY A 28 -16.34 -8.91 -16.90
CA GLY A 28 -16.72 -8.72 -15.50
C GLY A 28 -15.57 -8.83 -14.48
N SER A 29 -14.31 -8.86 -14.94
CA SER A 29 -13.13 -8.97 -14.06
C SER A 29 -12.63 -7.65 -13.48
N ASN A 30 -13.36 -6.55 -13.62
CA ASN A 30 -13.07 -5.28 -12.98
C ASN A 30 -14.35 -4.70 -12.40
N GLU A 31 -14.36 -4.50 -11.07
CA GLU A 31 -15.46 -3.99 -10.25
C GLU A 31 -16.59 -4.99 -9.94
N GLU A 32 -16.32 -5.98 -9.08
CA GLU A 32 -17.26 -6.36 -8.00
C GLU A 32 -16.62 -7.45 -7.14
N ASN A 33 -16.26 -7.06 -5.91
CA ASN A 33 -16.23 -7.82 -4.64
C ASN A 33 -15.19 -7.20 -3.69
N LEU A 34 -15.38 -5.91 -3.37
CA LEU A 34 -14.77 -5.25 -2.19
C LEU A 34 -15.62 -5.47 -0.92
N GLU A 35 -16.52 -6.45 -0.94
CA GLU A 35 -17.36 -6.85 0.20
C GLU A 35 -17.05 -8.27 0.66
N LEU A 36 -15.78 -8.58 0.90
CA LEU A 36 -15.44 -9.72 1.72
C LEU A 36 -14.11 -9.42 2.40
N TYR A 37 -14.17 -8.69 3.52
CA TYR A 37 -13.28 -8.73 4.71
C TYR A 37 -13.79 -7.67 5.70
N SER A 38 -15.07 -7.79 6.06
CA SER A 38 -15.65 -7.03 7.17
C SER A 38 -15.44 -7.84 8.46
N HIS A 39 -14.22 -7.83 8.98
CA HIS A 39 -14.04 -7.76 10.44
C HIS A 39 -14.12 -6.28 10.82
N ASN A 40 -15.33 -5.74 10.69
CA ASN A 40 -15.79 -4.38 10.96
C ASN A 40 -14.83 -3.45 11.74
N PRO A 41 -14.05 -2.57 11.05
CA PRO A 41 -13.50 -1.39 11.68
C PRO A 41 -14.36 -0.18 11.26
N LYS A 42 -15.19 0.27 12.20
CA LYS A 42 -16.01 1.49 12.14
C LYS A 42 -15.36 2.61 11.29
N ASN A 43 -16.01 3.04 10.21
CA ASN A 43 -15.91 4.38 9.63
C ASN A 43 -14.50 4.92 9.28
N PHE A 44 -13.59 4.10 8.79
CA PHE A 44 -12.30 4.62 8.33
C PHE A 44 -12.30 4.83 6.81
N ASN A 45 -12.42 6.09 6.38
CA ASN A 45 -12.19 6.52 4.98
C ASN A 45 -10.68 6.53 4.64
N PHE A 46 -9.99 5.40 4.86
CA PHE A 46 -8.59 5.27 4.49
C PHE A 46 -8.46 4.92 3.01
N LYS A 47 -7.45 5.51 2.35
CA LYS A 47 -7.12 5.22 0.96
C LYS A 47 -6.11 4.07 0.92
N LYS A 48 -6.07 3.35 -0.20
CA LYS A 48 -4.95 2.45 -0.53
C LYS A 48 -3.72 3.29 -0.93
N PRO A 49 -2.48 2.79 -0.75
CA PRO A 49 -1.30 3.38 -1.37
C PRO A 49 -1.45 3.40 -2.90
N ILE A 50 -0.75 4.32 -3.55
CA ILE A 50 -0.57 4.23 -5.00
C ILE A 50 0.37 3.05 -5.23
N GLU A 51 -0.02 2.12 -6.09
CA GLU A 51 0.76 0.89 -6.27
C GLU A 51 2.06 1.13 -7.03
N TYR A 52 1.98 1.89 -8.13
CA TYR A 52 3.14 2.22 -8.95
C TYR A 52 3.15 3.69 -9.31
N LEU A 53 4.35 4.29 -9.27
CA LEU A 53 4.58 5.63 -9.80
C LEU A 53 5.25 5.54 -11.16
N ASP A 54 4.78 6.32 -12.12
CA ASP A 54 5.53 6.54 -13.35
C ASP A 54 6.79 7.39 -13.09
N TYR A 55 7.68 7.47 -14.08
CA TYR A 55 8.93 8.23 -13.95
C TYR A 55 8.71 9.73 -13.67
N HIS A 56 7.67 10.35 -14.23
CA HIS A 56 7.37 11.76 -14.01
C HIS A 56 6.84 12.00 -12.60
N GLN A 57 6.01 11.10 -12.09
CA GLN A 57 5.48 11.12 -10.73
C GLN A 57 6.60 10.91 -9.70
N LEU A 58 7.49 9.95 -9.93
CA LEU A 58 8.64 9.70 -9.06
C LEU A 58 9.59 10.91 -9.01
N ASP A 59 9.86 11.51 -10.17
CA ASP A 59 10.71 12.69 -10.29
C ASP A 59 10.07 13.93 -9.62
N SER A 60 8.75 14.06 -9.74
CA SER A 60 7.96 15.08 -9.03
C SER A 60 8.00 14.86 -7.51
N LEU A 61 7.86 13.61 -7.06
CA LEU A 61 7.93 13.22 -5.65
C LEU A 61 9.28 13.63 -5.04
N LYS A 62 10.39 13.29 -5.71
CA LYS A 62 11.76 13.58 -5.25
C LYS A 62 12.06 15.08 -5.12
N ARG A 63 11.36 15.93 -5.89
CA ARG A 63 11.54 17.39 -5.89
C ARG A 63 10.52 18.15 -5.03
N LEU A 64 9.65 17.44 -4.30
CA LEU A 64 8.69 18.11 -3.42
C LEU A 64 9.39 19.03 -2.44
N LYS A 65 8.95 20.30 -2.40
CA LYS A 65 9.32 21.23 -1.33
C LYS A 65 8.48 20.90 -0.11
N ILE A 66 9.15 20.39 0.92
CA ILE A 66 8.52 19.91 2.14
C ILE A 66 9.01 20.77 3.32
N GLU A 67 8.07 21.20 4.16
CA GLU A 67 8.33 22.07 5.33
C GLU A 67 8.13 21.34 6.67
N THR A 68 7.54 20.14 6.63
CA THR A 68 7.24 19.30 7.80
C THR A 68 7.63 17.84 7.54
N ALA A 69 7.86 17.05 8.58
CA ALA A 69 8.17 15.64 8.38
C ALA A 69 7.01 14.94 7.66
N LYS A 70 7.32 14.17 6.60
CA LYS A 70 6.33 13.52 5.74
C LYS A 70 6.76 12.09 5.40
N ILE A 71 5.77 11.23 5.23
CA ILE A 71 5.94 9.90 4.63
C ILE A 71 5.03 9.81 3.41
N GLU A 72 5.52 9.21 2.33
CA GLU A 72 4.72 8.69 1.24
C GLU A 72 5.00 7.19 1.11
N VAL A 73 3.93 6.39 1.05
CA VAL A 73 4.00 4.93 0.91
C VAL A 73 3.46 4.57 -0.46
N ILE A 74 4.22 3.80 -1.22
CA ILE A 74 3.92 3.35 -2.58
C ILE A 74 4.09 1.83 -2.62
N GLY A 75 3.20 1.13 -3.31
CA GLY A 75 3.27 -0.33 -3.47
C GLY A 75 2.04 -1.08 -2.99
N SER A 76 2.18 -2.40 -2.92
CA SER A 76 1.14 -3.37 -2.56
C SER A 76 1.75 -4.56 -1.81
N GLY A 77 0.93 -5.43 -1.24
CA GLY A 77 1.38 -6.68 -0.64
C GLY A 77 2.19 -7.52 -1.62
N TYR A 78 1.79 -7.53 -2.90
CA TYR A 78 2.48 -8.25 -3.98
C TYR A 78 3.85 -7.66 -4.33
N SER A 79 3.94 -6.34 -4.50
CA SER A 79 5.19 -5.66 -4.91
C SER A 79 6.11 -5.29 -3.74
N GLY A 80 5.59 -5.33 -2.51
CA GLY A 80 6.20 -4.68 -1.35
C GLY A 80 5.91 -3.19 -1.33
N TYR A 81 6.40 -2.53 -0.29
CA TYR A 81 6.16 -1.11 -0.02
C TYR A 81 7.47 -0.31 -0.02
N ASP A 82 7.48 0.73 -0.84
CA ASP A 82 8.46 1.81 -0.83
C ASP A 82 8.04 2.91 0.14
N PHE A 83 8.98 3.34 0.98
CA PHE A 83 8.81 4.40 1.97
C PHE A 83 9.67 5.59 1.60
N TYR A 84 9.04 6.67 1.18
CA TYR A 84 9.69 7.96 0.95
C TYR A 84 9.52 8.82 2.20
N MET A 85 10.64 9.13 2.85
CA MET A 85 10.66 9.76 4.16
C MET A 85 11.35 11.12 4.08
N TRP A 86 10.62 12.20 4.35
CA TRP A 86 11.19 13.54 4.44
C TRP A 86 11.44 13.90 5.90
N HIS A 87 12.70 14.17 6.22
CA HIS A 87 13.12 14.60 7.55
C HIS A 87 14.16 15.72 7.47
N ARG A 88 14.09 16.66 8.41
CA ARG A 88 15.09 17.72 8.60
C ARG A 88 16.02 17.33 9.76
N PRO A 89 17.21 16.77 9.47
CA PRO A 89 18.11 16.30 10.51
C PRO A 89 18.83 17.47 11.18
N ILE A 90 18.41 17.81 12.40
CA ILE A 90 19.12 18.79 13.24
C ILE A 90 20.21 18.16 14.11
N GLU A 91 20.19 16.83 14.23
CA GLU A 91 21.12 16.01 15.02
C GLU A 91 21.45 14.72 14.27
N LYS A 92 22.55 14.06 14.63
CA LYS A 92 22.90 12.74 14.11
C LYS A 92 22.05 11.65 14.76
N GLY A 93 21.77 10.59 14.02
CA GLY A 93 20.83 9.57 14.44
C GLY A 93 20.47 8.61 13.33
N GLU A 94 19.34 7.96 13.48
CA GLU A 94 18.74 7.08 12.50
C GLU A 94 17.27 7.44 12.32
N ILE A 95 16.76 7.30 11.10
CA ILE A 95 15.31 7.28 10.86
C ILE A 95 14.88 5.95 10.31
N TYR A 96 13.66 5.54 10.62
CA TYR A 96 13.08 4.29 10.16
C TYR A 96 11.56 4.30 10.35
N ILE A 97 10.89 3.30 9.80
CA ILE A 97 9.45 3.12 9.87
C ILE A 97 9.08 2.09 10.94
N LYS A 98 8.03 2.38 11.70
CA LYS A 98 7.24 1.41 12.47
C LYS A 98 5.83 1.36 11.87
N ALA A 99 5.16 0.22 11.98
CA ALA A 99 3.77 0.09 11.53
C ALA A 99 2.91 -0.62 12.58
N PHE A 100 1.64 -0.25 12.61
CA PHE A 100 0.66 -0.82 13.53
C PHE A 100 -0.66 -1.07 12.79
N GLU A 101 -1.20 -2.27 12.94
CA GLU A 101 -2.60 -2.57 12.60
C GLU A 101 -3.50 -1.74 13.52
N LEU A 102 -4.52 -1.08 12.96
CA LEU A 102 -5.27 -0.04 13.68
C LEU A 102 -6.41 -0.55 14.56
N THR A 103 -6.93 -1.74 14.31
CA THR A 103 -8.03 -2.34 15.07
C THR A 103 -7.58 -2.70 16.49
N GLU A 104 -6.42 -3.33 16.60
CA GLU A 104 -5.84 -3.78 17.87
C GLU A 104 -4.62 -2.95 18.31
N ASN A 105 -4.17 -2.02 17.46
CA ASN A 105 -2.93 -1.26 17.68
C ASN A 105 -1.71 -2.20 17.86
N SER A 106 -1.73 -3.34 17.18
CA SER A 106 -0.69 -4.36 17.23
C SER A 106 0.46 -4.00 16.26
N PRO A 107 1.73 -4.11 16.68
CA PRO A 107 2.85 -3.86 15.79
C PRO A 107 2.94 -4.95 14.73
N ILE A 108 3.21 -4.55 13.48
CA ILE A 108 3.38 -5.48 12.35
C ILE A 108 4.80 -5.35 11.79
N SER A 109 5.38 -6.46 11.34
CA SER A 109 6.68 -6.54 10.66
C SER A 109 7.81 -5.77 11.35
N LEU A 110 7.81 -5.69 12.70
CA LEU A 110 8.59 -4.70 13.47
C LEU A 110 10.09 -4.71 13.15
N GLU A 111 10.73 -5.88 13.25
CA GLU A 111 12.17 -6.02 12.99
C GLU A 111 12.51 -5.70 11.53
N LYS A 112 11.68 -6.18 10.60
CA LYS A 112 11.90 -6.04 9.17
C LYS A 112 11.70 -4.61 8.69
N LEU A 113 10.63 -3.95 9.13
CA LEU A 113 10.37 -2.53 8.84
C LEU A 113 11.48 -1.66 9.40
N SER A 114 11.79 -1.80 10.69
CA SER A 114 12.81 -0.96 11.32
C SER A 114 14.20 -1.15 10.70
N SER A 115 14.60 -2.40 10.39
CA SER A 115 15.91 -2.68 9.79
C SER A 115 16.00 -2.28 8.30
N ARG A 116 15.00 -2.61 7.48
CA ARG A 116 15.06 -2.38 6.02
C ARG A 116 14.74 -0.95 5.59
N THR A 117 14.09 -0.19 6.47
CA THR A 117 13.85 1.24 6.23
C THR A 117 14.82 2.14 7.01
N ASN A 118 15.77 1.56 7.75
CA ASN A 118 16.76 2.32 8.50
C ASN A 118 17.64 3.15 7.58
N ASN A 119 17.73 4.44 7.87
CA ASN A 119 18.64 5.36 7.22
C ASN A 119 19.44 6.10 8.29
N LYS A 120 20.77 5.93 8.25
CA LYS A 120 21.70 6.62 9.13
C LYS A 120 21.87 8.09 8.71
N ILE A 121 21.83 8.99 9.68
CA ILE A 121 21.97 10.43 9.52
C ILE A 121 23.31 10.87 10.08
N GLU A 122 24.29 10.99 9.20
CA GLU A 122 25.63 11.45 9.57
C GLU A 122 25.81 12.97 9.40
N THR A 123 24.96 13.60 8.58
CA THR A 123 25.04 15.03 8.24
C THR A 123 23.75 15.77 8.59
N THR A 124 23.88 16.80 9.41
CA THR A 124 22.78 17.68 9.82
C THR A 124 22.65 18.88 8.89
N GLY A 125 21.49 19.54 8.90
CA GLY A 125 21.24 20.71 8.06
C GLY A 125 19.90 21.38 8.31
N LYS A 126 19.74 22.57 7.72
CA LYS A 126 18.50 23.36 7.80
C LYS A 126 17.42 22.89 6.82
N ASN A 127 17.78 22.08 5.83
CA ASN A 127 16.87 21.63 4.78
C ASN A 127 16.32 20.23 5.08
N PHE A 128 15.10 19.98 4.62
CA PHE A 128 14.55 18.63 4.56
C PHE A 128 15.33 17.79 3.54
N LYS A 129 15.61 16.54 3.91
CA LYS A 129 16.21 15.53 3.05
C LYS A 129 15.21 14.42 2.84
N LEU A 130 15.24 13.84 1.63
CA LEU A 130 14.51 12.64 1.31
C LEU A 130 15.38 11.42 1.61
N TYR A 131 14.79 10.44 2.28
CA TYR A 131 15.33 9.12 2.52
C TYR A 131 14.38 8.08 1.95
N HIS A 132 14.90 6.89 1.68
CA HIS A 132 14.15 5.81 1.05
C HIS A 132 14.40 4.49 1.78
N GLY A 133 13.37 3.65 1.81
CA GLY A 133 13.45 2.30 2.34
C GLY A 133 12.40 1.43 1.66
N PHE A 134 12.65 0.12 1.62
CA PHE A 134 11.75 -0.83 0.98
C PHE A 134 11.59 -2.08 1.82
N THR A 135 10.36 -2.56 1.98
CA THR A 135 10.10 -3.90 2.52
C THR A 135 8.74 -4.44 2.11
N VAL A 136 8.58 -5.75 2.17
CA VAL A 136 7.26 -6.40 2.22
C VAL A 136 6.77 -6.48 3.66
N ILE A 137 5.45 -6.55 3.84
CA ILE A 137 4.77 -6.72 5.13
C ILE A 137 4.31 -8.18 5.21
N ASP A 138 4.69 -8.87 6.27
CA ASP A 138 4.55 -10.32 6.43
C ASP A 138 3.27 -10.71 7.20
N GLU A 139 2.33 -9.79 7.32
CA GLU A 139 1.04 -9.97 7.98
C GLU A 139 -0.08 -9.71 6.98
N GLY A 140 -1.04 -10.63 6.87
CA GLY A 140 -2.21 -10.49 5.99
C GLY A 140 -2.08 -11.33 4.72
N THR A 141 -3.05 -11.14 3.83
CA THR A 141 -3.18 -11.90 2.58
C THR A 141 -3.39 -10.89 1.44
N PHE A 142 -2.95 -11.23 0.22
CA PHE A 142 -3.16 -10.34 -0.92
C PHE A 142 -4.63 -10.01 -1.12
N GLU A 143 -4.89 -8.76 -1.46
CA GLU A 143 -6.24 -8.22 -1.68
C GLU A 143 -7.15 -8.23 -0.44
N GLU A 144 -6.68 -8.75 0.71
CA GLU A 144 -7.36 -8.69 2.00
C GLU A 144 -6.91 -7.45 2.77
N TYR A 145 -7.54 -6.33 2.48
CA TYR A 145 -7.09 -5.04 2.99
C TYR A 145 -7.47 -4.83 4.46
N TYR A 146 -6.51 -4.33 5.23
CA TYR A 146 -6.68 -3.96 6.63
C TYR A 146 -6.04 -2.59 6.94
N PRO A 147 -6.56 -1.87 7.95
CA PRO A 147 -6.12 -0.51 8.23
C PRO A 147 -4.79 -0.49 8.99
N VAL A 148 -3.79 0.19 8.44
CA VAL A 148 -2.46 0.32 9.04
C VAL A 148 -2.05 1.78 9.20
N ARG A 149 -1.41 2.08 10.33
CA ARG A 149 -0.68 3.33 10.56
C ARG A 149 0.81 3.08 10.44
N PHE A 150 1.43 3.71 9.45
CA PHE A 150 2.87 3.84 9.34
C PHE A 150 3.34 5.08 10.12
N GLU A 151 4.38 4.93 10.90
CA GLU A 151 4.98 5.98 11.69
C GLU A 151 6.45 6.14 11.33
N LEU A 152 6.89 7.38 11.10
CA LEU A 152 8.29 7.71 10.90
C LEU A 152 8.90 8.08 12.24
N TRP A 153 9.94 7.37 12.62
CA TRP A 153 10.65 7.55 13.87
C TRP A 153 12.06 8.07 13.63
N PHE A 154 12.57 8.85 14.58
CA PHE A 154 13.96 9.26 14.65
C PHE A 154 14.55 8.84 15.99
N LYS A 155 15.71 8.19 15.94
CA LYS A 155 16.51 7.80 17.09
C LYS A 155 17.78 8.62 17.14
N GLN A 156 18.02 9.34 18.23
CA GLN A 156 19.23 10.13 18.43
C GLN A 156 20.43 9.23 18.74
N ASP A 157 21.57 9.45 18.07
CA ASP A 157 22.81 8.69 18.33
C ASP A 157 23.32 8.86 19.77
N LYS A 158 23.25 10.09 20.30
CA LYS A 158 23.89 10.43 21.59
C LYS A 158 23.14 9.88 22.80
N THR A 159 21.82 9.92 22.74
CA THR A 159 20.94 9.64 23.90
C THR A 159 20.16 8.33 23.74
N ASN A 160 20.17 7.75 22.54
CA ASN A 160 19.27 6.67 22.13
C ASN A 160 17.78 7.00 22.30
N GLN A 161 17.41 8.28 22.48
CA GLN A 161 16.02 8.69 22.57
C GLN A 161 15.35 8.58 21.20
N GLU A 162 14.17 8.00 21.20
CA GLU A 162 13.33 7.88 20.02
C GLU A 162 12.18 8.88 20.08
N LYS A 163 11.88 9.50 18.94
CA LYS A 163 10.70 10.34 18.77
C LYS A 163 9.97 10.02 17.47
N LYS A 164 8.65 9.94 17.56
CA LYS A 164 7.80 9.93 16.37
C LYS A 164 7.84 11.32 15.72
N LEU A 165 8.08 11.33 14.41
CA LEU A 165 8.14 12.54 13.59
C LEU A 165 6.81 12.84 12.91
N THR A 166 6.16 11.82 12.36
CA THR A 166 4.88 11.92 11.66
C THR A 166 4.27 10.53 11.47
N GLU A 167 3.03 10.46 11.01
CA GLU A 167 2.34 9.22 10.68
C GLU A 167 1.47 9.35 9.42
N LYS A 168 1.19 8.22 8.78
CA LYS A 168 0.24 8.12 7.67
C LYS A 168 -0.53 6.82 7.75
N LYS A 169 -1.82 6.86 7.41
CA LYS A 169 -2.73 5.72 7.51
C LYS A 169 -3.18 5.29 6.12
N TYR A 170 -3.21 3.98 5.89
CA TYR A 170 -3.60 3.37 4.63
C TYR A 170 -4.39 2.09 4.86
N LEU A 171 -5.19 1.70 3.88
CA LEU A 171 -5.62 0.31 3.71
C LEU A 171 -4.53 -0.42 2.93
N ILE A 172 -3.95 -1.45 3.52
CA ILE A 172 -2.91 -2.26 2.88
C ILE A 172 -3.29 -3.73 2.94
N ASP A 173 -2.73 -4.49 2.02
CA ASP A 173 -2.67 -5.95 2.08
C ASP A 173 -1.24 -6.38 2.48
N GLY A 174 -1.03 -7.67 2.64
CA GLY A 174 0.26 -8.20 3.04
C GLY A 174 0.56 -9.54 2.41
N TRP A 175 1.71 -10.10 2.78
CA TRP A 175 2.16 -11.40 2.30
C TRP A 175 1.82 -12.46 3.33
N ASP A 176 1.10 -13.50 2.90
CA ASP A 176 0.75 -14.64 3.76
C ASP A 176 2.00 -15.48 4.04
N ARG A 177 2.36 -15.64 5.30
CA ARG A 177 3.59 -16.31 5.75
C ARG A 177 3.32 -17.63 6.45
#